data_AF-A0A815NCG3-F1
#
_entry.id   AF-A0A815NCG3-F1
#
_cell.length_a   1.000
_cell.length_b   1.000
_cell.length_c   1.000
_cell.angle_alpha   90.00
_cell.angle_beta   90.00
_cell.angle_gamma   90.00
#
_symmetry.space_group_name_H-M   'P 1'
#
loop_
_entity.id
_entity.type
_entity.pdbx_description
1 polymer ?
#
loop_
_entity_poly.entity_id
_entity_poly.type
_entity_poly.pdbx_seq_one_letter_code
_entity_poly.pdbx_strand_id
1 'polypeptide(L)'
;MIQITYAADDGTSFAAPKHGNLGEASNTTTCGSFNLQPDEKIIQVNGRYSARINSLQFVTTKNRKVPDPACGGTDGAMFTDSKLGYYLSFISGRSGVTLDAIQFHWVKFLGMTYN
;
A
#
# COMPACT_ATOMS: atom_id res chain seq x y z
N MET A 1 9.25 -5.83 3.89
CA MET A 1 8.63 -6.57 2.77
C MET A 1 7.22 -6.05 2.54
N ILE A 2 6.66 -6.24 1.35
CA ILE A 2 5.24 -6.04 1.06
C ILE A 2 4.74 -7.22 0.21
N GLN A 3 3.49 -7.60 0.44
CA GLN A 3 2.77 -8.57 -0.38
C GLN A 3 1.33 -8.10 -0.50
N ILE A 4 0.77 -8.22 -1.70
CA ILE A 4 -0.62 -7.86 -1.99
C ILE A 4 -1.36 -9.12 -2.44
N THR A 5 -2.52 -9.35 -1.83
CA THR A 5 -3.49 -10.33 -2.31
C THR A 5 -4.63 -9.55 -2.96
N TYR A 6 -5.07 -9.99 -4.14
CA TYR A 6 -6.12 -9.34 -4.91
C TYR A 6 -7.09 -10.39 -5.46
N ALA A 7 -8.33 -9.99 -5.72
CA ALA A 7 -9.30 -10.80 -6.44
C ALA A 7 -9.41 -10.31 -7.88
N ALA A 8 -9.45 -11.24 -8.84
CA ALA A 8 -9.82 -10.94 -10.22
C ALA A 8 -11.35 -10.79 -10.34
N ASP A 9 -11.82 -10.34 -11.51
CA ASP A 9 -13.23 -10.07 -11.77
C ASP A 9 -14.12 -11.32 -11.63
N ASP A 10 -13.54 -12.51 -11.79
CA ASP A 10 -14.19 -13.80 -11.58
C ASP A 10 -14.29 -14.21 -10.09
N GLY A 11 -13.80 -13.37 -9.17
CA GLY A 11 -13.74 -13.63 -7.74
C GLY A 11 -12.54 -14.48 -7.30
N THR A 12 -11.71 -14.97 -8.23
CA THR A 12 -10.53 -15.76 -7.92
C THR A 12 -9.49 -14.89 -7.21
N SER A 13 -8.97 -15.35 -6.08
CA SER A 13 -7.96 -14.64 -5.30
C SER A 13 -6.54 -15.07 -5.68
N PHE A 14 -5.67 -14.10 -5.86
CA PHE A 14 -4.26 -14.27 -6.20
C PHE A 14 -3.38 -13.56 -5.17
N ALA A 15 -2.28 -14.21 -4.79
CA ALA A 15 -1.21 -13.58 -4.01
C ALA A 15 -0.09 -13.14 -4.96
N ALA A 16 0.21 -11.84 -5.01
CA ALA A 16 1.38 -11.34 -5.73
C ALA A 16 2.67 -11.83 -5.04
N PRO A 17 3.81 -11.86 -5.76
CA PRO A 17 5.10 -12.14 -5.16
C PRO A 17 5.39 -11.22 -3.96
N LYS A 18 6.16 -11.73 -3.00
CA LYS A 18 6.68 -10.90 -1.91
C LYS A 18 7.81 -10.03 -2.46
N HIS A 19 7.73 -8.73 -2.21
CA HIS A 19 8.76 -7.77 -2.57
C HIS A 19 9.46 -7.25 -1.31
N GLY A 20 10.78 -7.35 -1.30
CA GLY A 20 11.58 -7.16 -0.09
C GLY A 20 11.72 -8.44 0.74
N ASN A 21 12.77 -8.45 1.57
CA ASN A 21 13.28 -9.49 2.46
C ASN A 21 14.01 -10.65 1.76
N LEU A 22 15.35 -10.66 1.87
CA LEU A 22 16.19 -11.80 1.52
C LEU A 22 16.55 -12.57 2.80
N GLY A 23 15.77 -13.62 3.08
CA GLY A 23 16.27 -14.87 3.65
C GLY A 23 16.74 -14.94 5.10
N GLU A 24 17.13 -13.87 5.79
CA GLU A 24 17.71 -14.01 7.14
C GLU A 24 17.04 -13.13 8.18
N ALA A 25 17.02 -13.66 9.41
CA ALA A 25 16.32 -13.19 10.59
C ALA A 25 16.61 -11.73 10.94
N SER A 26 16.07 -10.79 10.18
CA SER A 26 15.76 -9.50 10.73
C SER A 26 14.62 -9.75 11.71
N ASN A 27 14.75 -9.20 12.90
CA ASN A 27 13.67 -8.90 13.83
C ASN A 27 12.63 -7.94 13.19
N THR A 28 12.23 -8.20 11.94
CA THR A 28 11.17 -7.51 11.22
C THR A 28 9.87 -7.95 11.83
N THR A 29 9.46 -7.21 12.85
CA THR A 29 8.07 -7.14 13.28
C THR A 29 7.23 -6.96 12.02
N THR A 30 6.49 -8.01 11.65
CA THR A 30 5.49 -7.89 10.60
C THR A 30 4.47 -6.88 11.15
N CYS A 31 4.25 -5.77 10.47
CA CYS A 31 3.29 -4.75 10.92
C CYS A 31 1.82 -5.22 10.86
N GLY A 32 1.58 -6.52 10.74
CA GLY A 32 0.31 -7.14 10.46
C GLY A 32 -0.04 -7.20 8.97
N SER A 33 -1.13 -7.90 8.70
CA SER A 33 -1.89 -7.80 7.46
C SER A 33 -3.20 -7.09 7.76
N PHE A 34 -3.77 -6.41 6.78
CA PHE A 34 -5.11 -5.86 6.88
C PHE A 34 -5.90 -6.24 5.64
N ASN A 35 -7.19 -6.47 5.84
CA ASN A 35 -8.13 -6.71 4.75
C ASN A 35 -8.94 -5.45 4.49
N LEU A 36 -9.26 -5.21 3.22
CA LEU A 36 -10.30 -4.28 2.84
C LEU A 36 -11.65 -4.96 3.03
N GLN A 37 -12.61 -4.22 3.56
CA GLN A 37 -14.00 -4.66 3.61
C GLN A 37 -14.62 -4.66 2.20
N PRO A 38 -15.79 -5.29 2.00
CA PRO A 38 -16.56 -5.11 0.78
C PRO A 38 -16.74 -3.61 0.46
N ASP A 39 -16.57 -3.28 -0.83
CA ASP A 39 -16.62 -1.94 -1.42
C ASP A 39 -15.62 -0.91 -0.88
N GLU A 40 -14.72 -1.33 0.00
CA GLU A 40 -13.68 -0.46 0.52
C GLU A 40 -12.53 -0.35 -0.46
N LYS A 41 -12.12 0.88 -0.75
CA LYS A 41 -11.00 1.19 -1.64
C LYS A 41 -9.99 2.08 -0.92
N ILE A 42 -8.72 1.95 -1.27
CA ILE A 42 -7.65 2.83 -0.80
C ILE A 42 -7.67 4.10 -1.65
N ILE A 43 -7.68 5.26 -1.01
CA ILE A 43 -7.79 6.57 -1.66
C ILE A 43 -6.60 7.49 -1.41
N GLN A 44 -5.75 7.14 -0.44
CA GLN A 44 -4.53 7.88 -0.13
C GLN A 44 -3.52 6.95 0.50
N VAL A 45 -2.24 7.21 0.22
CA VAL A 45 -1.10 6.58 0.87
C VAL A 45 -0.30 7.65 1.58
N ASN A 46 -0.03 7.44 2.86
CA ASN A 46 0.93 8.19 3.65
C ASN A 46 2.16 7.32 3.85
N GLY A 47 3.33 7.91 3.86
CA GLY A 47 4.54 7.17 4.17
C GLY A 47 5.70 8.04 4.57
N ARG A 48 6.81 7.36 4.83
CA ARG A 48 8.11 7.99 5.06
C ARG A 48 9.17 7.35 4.20
N TYR A 49 10.16 8.15 3.84
CA TYR A 49 11.31 7.70 3.07
C TYR A 49 12.59 8.40 3.49
N SER A 50 13.71 7.73 3.22
CA SER A 50 15.05 8.29 3.29
C SER A 50 15.80 7.85 2.02
N ALA A 51 16.83 7.02 2.15
CA ALA A 51 17.41 6.31 1.01
C ALA A 51 16.47 5.23 0.44
N ARG A 52 15.46 4.81 1.21
CA ARG A 52 14.49 3.75 0.90
C ARG A 52 13.13 4.09 1.51
N ILE A 53 12.11 3.28 1.22
CA ILE A 53 10.81 3.40 1.88
C ILE A 53 10.92 2.90 3.31
N ASN A 54 10.64 3.78 4.27
CA ASN A 54 10.74 3.50 5.70
C ASN A 54 9.41 3.02 6.28
N SER A 55 8.29 3.66 5.90
CA SER A 55 6.96 3.26 6.36
C SER A 55 5.84 3.62 5.40
N LEU A 56 4.72 2.90 5.53
CA LEU A 56 3.49 3.09 4.77
C LEU A 56 2.25 2.98 5.67
N GLN A 57 1.25 3.80 5.38
CA GLN A 57 -0.10 3.73 5.90
C GLN A 57 -1.09 4.12 4.80
N PHE A 58 -2.19 3.40 4.70
CA PHE A 58 -3.24 3.61 3.71
C PHE A 58 -4.45 4.25 4.38
N VAL A 59 -5.11 5.15 3.66
CA VAL A 59 -6.41 5.72 4.04
C VAL A 59 -7.45 5.21 3.06
N THR A 60 -8.60 4.78 3.57
CA THR A 60 -9.65 4.14 2.77
C THR A 60 -10.92 4.99 2.62
N THR A 61 -11.79 4.61 1.69
CA THR A 61 -13.14 5.20 1.52
C THR A 61 -14.01 5.10 2.76
N LYS A 62 -13.71 4.18 3.68
CA LYS A 62 -14.39 4.03 4.97
C LYS A 62 -13.70 4.79 6.11
N ASN A 63 -12.83 5.74 5.77
CA ASN A 63 -12.06 6.57 6.70
C ASN A 63 -11.20 5.74 7.68
N ARG A 64 -10.78 4.52 7.28
CA ARG A 64 -9.83 3.73 8.06
C ARG A 64 -8.41 4.13 7.70
N LYS A 65 -7.54 4.18 8.70
CA LYS A 65 -6.09 4.21 8.53
C LYS A 65 -5.57 2.80 8.77
N VAL A 66 -4.90 2.20 7.78
CA VAL A 66 -4.46 0.81 7.86
C VAL A 66 -3.06 0.64 7.25
N PRO A 67 -2.14 -0.08 7.89
CA PRO A 67 -2.22 -0.45 9.31
C PRO A 67 -2.21 0.80 10.21
N ASP A 68 -2.71 0.65 11.43
CA ASP A 68 -2.65 1.66 12.49
C ASP A 68 -2.02 1.02 13.74
N PRO A 69 -0.78 1.39 14.13
CA PRO A 69 0.04 2.45 13.53
C PRO A 69 0.57 2.10 12.13
N ALA A 70 1.12 3.10 11.43
CA ALA A 70 1.79 2.93 10.14
C ALA A 70 2.84 1.81 10.21
N CYS A 71 2.97 1.04 9.12
CA CYS A 71 3.93 -0.06 9.08
C CYS A 71 5.32 0.45 8.75
N GLY A 72 6.26 0.25 9.67
CA GLY A 72 7.68 0.55 9.49
C GLY A 72 8.20 1.60 10.47
N GLY A 73 9.27 2.29 10.09
CA GLY A 73 9.95 3.29 10.93
C GLY A 73 9.23 4.63 11.01
N THR A 74 9.55 5.41 12.04
CA THR A 74 9.06 6.79 12.27
C THR A 74 10.02 7.87 11.77
N ASP A 75 11.18 7.47 11.24
CA ASP A 75 12.25 8.30 10.72
C ASP A 75 12.08 8.61 9.21
N GLY A 76 12.78 9.64 8.74
CA GLY A 76 12.76 10.07 7.34
C GLY A 76 11.70 11.11 6.99
N ALA A 77 11.78 11.60 5.75
CA ALA A 77 10.87 12.59 5.20
C ALA A 77 9.49 11.99 4.96
N MET A 78 8.44 12.74 5.28
CA MET A 78 7.07 12.32 5.02
C MET A 78 6.70 12.51 3.56
N PHE A 79 5.80 11.66 3.06
CA PHE A 79 5.10 11.88 1.81
C PHE A 79 3.64 11.47 1.92
N THR A 80 2.82 12.06 1.05
CA THR A 80 1.44 11.68 0.82
C THR A 80 1.22 11.59 -0.69
N ASP A 81 0.62 10.51 -1.15
CA ASP A 81 0.18 10.32 -2.54
C ASP A 81 -1.32 10.02 -2.55
N SER A 82 -2.07 10.79 -3.33
CA SER A 82 -3.49 10.61 -3.56
C SER A 82 -3.89 11.28 -4.87
N LYS A 83 -5.01 10.83 -5.44
CA LYS A 83 -5.58 11.43 -6.64
C LYS A 83 -7.10 11.58 -6.47
N LEU A 84 -7.57 12.83 -6.43
CA LEU A 84 -8.98 13.15 -6.20
C LEU A 84 -9.88 12.46 -7.24
N GLY A 85 -10.85 11.68 -6.79
CA GLY A 85 -11.75 10.93 -7.67
C GLY A 85 -11.25 9.55 -8.11
N TYR A 86 -10.13 9.09 -7.56
CA TYR A 86 -9.50 7.84 -7.92
C TYR A 86 -9.28 6.97 -6.69
N TYR A 87 -9.08 5.68 -6.92
CA TYR A 87 -8.61 4.72 -5.92
C TYR A 87 -7.36 3.99 -6.41
N LEU A 88 -6.58 3.47 -5.47
CA LEU A 88 -5.36 2.72 -5.75
C LEU A 88 -5.74 1.40 -6.43
N SER A 89 -5.25 1.21 -7.65
CA SER A 89 -5.46 -0.01 -8.44
C SER A 89 -4.38 -1.04 -8.18
N PHE A 90 -3.12 -0.64 -8.37
CA PHE A 90 -1.97 -1.50 -8.13
C PHE A 90 -0.73 -0.69 -7.74
N ILE A 91 0.30 -1.41 -7.30
CA ILE A 91 1.58 -0.85 -6.87
C ILE A 91 2.67 -1.48 -7.74
N SER A 92 3.64 -0.67 -8.14
CA SER A 92 4.87 -1.14 -8.78
C SER A 92 6.09 -0.52 -8.09
N GLY A 93 7.29 -1.04 -8.34
CA GLY A 93 8.48 -0.44 -7.76
C GLY A 93 9.72 -1.31 -7.89
N ARG A 94 10.71 -1.00 -7.04
CA ARG A 94 11.98 -1.71 -6.95
C ARG A 94 12.20 -2.19 -5.52
N SER A 95 12.70 -3.42 -5.39
CA SER A 95 13.04 -4.00 -4.10
C SER A 95 14.26 -4.89 -4.17
N GLY A 96 15.20 -4.69 -3.26
CA GLY A 96 16.19 -5.69 -2.83
C GLY A 96 15.73 -6.36 -1.53
N VAL A 97 16.55 -6.26 -0.47
CA VAL A 97 16.17 -6.70 0.89
C VAL A 97 15.05 -5.84 1.47
N THR A 98 14.92 -4.60 1.01
CA THR A 98 13.94 -3.62 1.45
C THR A 98 13.16 -3.07 0.26
N LEU A 99 12.17 -2.20 0.51
CA LEU A 99 11.49 -1.47 -0.54
C LEU A 99 12.33 -0.24 -0.92
N ASP A 100 12.98 -0.28 -2.07
CA ASP A 100 13.89 0.79 -2.49
C ASP A 100 13.13 1.95 -3.14
N ALA A 101 12.09 1.64 -3.92
CA ALA A 101 11.20 2.61 -4.53
C ALA A 101 9.80 2.03 -4.70
N ILE A 102 8.78 2.89 -4.61
CA ILE A 102 7.37 2.53 -4.76
C ILE A 102 6.66 3.56 -5.63
N GLN A 103 5.77 3.09 -6.50
CA GLN A 103 4.92 3.88 -7.37
C GLN A 103 3.49 3.41 -7.21
N PHE A 104 2.58 4.36 -7.06
CA PHE A 104 1.15 4.13 -6.91
C PHE A 104 0.43 4.40 -8.24
N HIS A 105 -0.47 3.48 -8.62
CA HIS A 105 -1.25 3.58 -9.86
C HIS A 105 -2.73 3.72 -9.53
N TRP A 106 -3.30 4.85 -9.96
CA TRP A 106 -4.62 5.29 -9.57
C TRP A 106 -5.62 5.13 -10.71
N VAL A 107 -6.79 4.53 -10.44
CA VAL A 107 -7.90 4.38 -11.40
C VAL A 107 -9.13 5.16 -10.92
N LYS A 108 -9.86 5.77 -11.86
CA LYS A 108 -11.00 6.64 -11.54
C LYS A 108 -12.17 5.79 -11.03
N PHE A 109 -12.90 6.28 -10.04
CA PHE A 109 -14.20 5.70 -9.72
C PHE A 109 -15.14 5.86 -10.93
N LEU A 110 -15.78 4.76 -11.35
CA LEU A 110 -16.80 4.81 -12.38
C LEU A 110 -18.03 5.54 -11.82
N GLY A 111 -18.61 6.46 -12.61
CA GLY A 111 -19.85 7.16 -12.27
C GLY A 111 -19.72 8.50 -11.52
N MET A 112 -18.51 8.98 -11.18
CA MET A 112 -18.33 10.35 -10.68
C MET A 112 -18.14 11.34 -11.84
N THR A 113 -19.25 11.92 -12.29
CA THR A 113 -19.28 13.20 -13.03
C THR A 113 -19.16 14.34 -12.02
N TYR A 114 -18.12 15.15 -12.14
CA TYR A 114 -18.05 16.43 -11.45
C TYR A 114 -19.00 17.39 -12.17
N ASN A 115 -20.01 17.88 -11.45
CA ASN A 115 -20.82 19.03 -11.90
C ASN A 115 -20.05 20.32 -11.70
#